data_AF-A0A3B9GPQ0-F1
#
_entry.id   AF-A0A3B9GPQ0-F1
#
_cell.length_a   1.000
_cell.length_b   1.000
_cell.length_c   1.000
_cell.angle_alpha   90.00
_cell.angle_beta   90.00
_cell.angle_gamma   90.00
#
_symmetry.space_group_name_H-M   'P 1'
#
loop_
_entity.id
_entity.type
_entity.pdbx_description
1 polymer ?
#
loop_
_entity_poly.entity_id
_entity_poly.type
_entity_poly.pdbx_seq_one_letter_code
_entity_poly.pdbx_strand_id
1 'polypeptide(L)'
;MKRLLLFFILLPAIAVFAGTQSRKEPLLGISFGKSGMVLTGTDATNHVGKTYDITQTYSIYNPLKNNYLGSTNNKATGYYYIMYDADDALGKSFAKEVTWEILFRLDNQRSQAVLKPSKAIISSQESGGWSIIHTSGVGIQLEYTTSGNKVCVVSASEDNIVTGRFYHIVATVNKTTNFANIYINGKQMAKDVSIPAGDFQFGNFGNPRRQKNMWLCLGGDNATGDVPGDCQLSSRTTFVFANIYNKALSNREVEELYDDNVRFYTEPVKPSLNNDLILDAVFGKDGSANDVSPYRAHLDINRKPKTSYNTQQRRYEAIRDSATYFDFYCRDYAYDPSITAQLGEAFSFEIYCQNSASADQCVISNQEEGGAGMQFTKSYPSFVCNTFGYHSNTSKMGSGKSTVTSKAIPSEYYNHYIGTYDRNNKKTKLYINGISCDSASMDAGDNLCFPFAGFQWLGIMADTRANVTHESSDFPFMGRMSVGRVWGKALTDSDVSELYAQA
;
A
#
# COMPACT_ATOMS: atom_id res chain seq x y z
N MET A 1 69.71 7.87 1.36
CA MET A 1 68.78 6.72 1.38
C MET A 1 67.44 7.17 1.97
N LYS A 2 66.46 7.48 1.13
CA LYS A 2 65.06 7.70 1.51
C LYS A 2 64.21 6.94 0.50
N ARG A 3 63.50 5.90 0.96
CA ARG A 3 62.58 5.09 0.15
C ARG A 3 61.29 5.88 -0.05
N LEU A 4 60.92 6.13 -1.30
CA LEU A 4 59.60 6.63 -1.67
C LEU A 4 58.73 5.41 -2.01
N LEU A 5 57.74 5.13 -1.16
CA LEU A 5 56.71 4.11 -1.43
C LEU A 5 55.69 4.72 -2.39
N LEU A 6 55.59 4.19 -3.62
CA LEU A 6 54.49 4.46 -4.54
C LEU A 6 53.30 3.56 -4.15
N PHE A 7 52.19 4.15 -3.71
CA PHE A 7 50.91 3.45 -3.60
C PHE A 7 50.23 3.44 -4.97
N PHE A 8 50.05 2.25 -5.56
CA PHE A 8 49.14 2.04 -6.69
C PHE A 8 47.70 1.97 -6.13
N ILE A 9 46.86 2.93 -6.50
CA ILE A 9 45.41 2.83 -6.33
C ILE A 9 44.89 2.08 -7.56
N LEU A 10 44.47 0.82 -7.37
CA LEU A 10 43.63 0.11 -8.33
C LEU A 10 42.21 0.70 -8.25
N LEU A 11 41.82 1.45 -9.28
CA LEU A 11 40.43 1.78 -9.55
C LEU A 11 39.76 0.57 -10.25
N PRO A 12 38.62 0.06 -9.77
CA PRO A 12 37.88 -0.95 -10.51
C PRO A 12 37.27 -0.31 -11.76
N ALA A 13 37.45 -0.96 -12.90
CA ALA A 13 36.84 -0.58 -14.16
C ALA A 13 35.31 -0.62 -14.05
N ILE A 14 34.67 0.55 -14.08
CA ILE A 14 33.23 0.68 -14.28
C ILE A 14 32.98 0.40 -15.76
N ALA A 15 32.52 -0.80 -16.07
CA ALA A 15 31.99 -1.13 -17.38
C ALA A 15 30.64 -0.41 -17.54
N VAL A 16 30.64 0.73 -18.22
CA VAL A 16 29.42 1.39 -18.68
C VAL A 16 28.90 0.62 -19.90
N PHE A 17 28.02 -0.36 -19.69
CA PHE A 17 27.18 -0.88 -20.76
C PHE A 17 25.99 0.06 -20.94
N ALA A 18 26.20 1.16 -21.67
CA ALA A 18 25.12 1.98 -22.21
C ALA A 18 24.62 1.35 -23.51
N GLY A 19 23.87 0.25 -23.37
CA GLY A 19 22.92 -0.19 -24.38
C GLY A 19 21.55 -0.08 -23.75
N THR A 20 20.83 1.02 -23.96
CA THR A 20 19.41 1.09 -23.63
C THR A 20 18.68 0.15 -24.58
N GLN A 21 18.57 -1.13 -24.24
CA GLN A 21 17.58 -2.00 -24.83
C GLN A 21 16.22 -1.40 -24.48
N SER A 22 15.46 -1.00 -25.50
CA SER A 22 14.08 -0.57 -25.32
C SER A 22 13.32 -1.70 -24.63
N ARG A 23 12.65 -1.39 -23.51
CA ARG A 23 11.71 -2.31 -22.84
C ARG A 23 10.80 -2.93 -23.90
N LYS A 24 10.53 -4.24 -23.80
CA LYS A 24 9.61 -4.88 -24.74
C LYS A 24 8.27 -4.18 -24.68
N GLU A 25 7.74 -3.83 -25.85
CA GLU A 25 6.41 -3.26 -25.94
C GLU A 25 5.37 -4.34 -25.62
N PRO A 26 4.45 -4.08 -24.67
CA PRO A 26 3.38 -4.99 -24.37
C PRO A 26 2.36 -5.03 -25.52
N LEU A 27 1.64 -6.15 -25.62
CA LEU A 27 0.47 -6.25 -26.49
C LEU A 27 -0.62 -5.27 -26.03
N LEU A 28 -0.83 -5.21 -24.71
CA LEU A 28 -1.68 -4.23 -24.04
C LEU A 28 -0.93 -3.69 -22.81
N GLY A 29 -0.67 -2.40 -22.79
CA GLY A 29 -0.11 -1.69 -21.64
C GLY A 29 -1.20 -0.94 -20.89
N ILE A 30 -1.31 -1.16 -19.58
CA ILE A 30 -2.26 -0.52 -18.68
C ILE A 30 -1.48 0.35 -17.71
N SER A 31 -1.76 1.64 -17.73
CA SER A 31 -1.19 2.66 -16.85
C SER A 31 -2.30 3.57 -16.33
N PHE A 32 -1.92 4.63 -15.62
CA PHE A 32 -2.88 5.56 -15.04
C PHE A 32 -2.48 7.00 -15.34
N GLY A 33 -3.49 7.84 -15.51
CA GLY A 33 -3.39 9.28 -15.61
C GLY A 33 -4.34 9.95 -14.61
N LYS A 34 -4.43 11.28 -14.66
CA LYS A 34 -5.28 12.06 -13.73
C LYS A 34 -6.74 11.61 -13.70
N SER A 35 -7.25 11.12 -14.83
CA SER A 35 -8.67 10.74 -15.01
C SER A 35 -8.91 9.23 -14.92
N GLY A 36 -7.95 8.45 -14.41
CA GLY A 36 -8.05 7.00 -14.31
C GLY A 36 -7.16 6.28 -15.31
N MET A 37 -7.62 5.12 -15.77
CA MET A 37 -6.84 4.19 -16.56
C MET A 37 -6.50 4.72 -17.95
N VAL A 38 -5.27 4.42 -18.42
CA VAL A 38 -4.73 4.79 -19.73
C VAL A 38 -4.18 3.54 -20.40
N LEU A 39 -4.62 3.28 -21.63
CA LEU A 39 -4.28 2.07 -22.39
C LEU A 39 -3.37 2.39 -23.57
N THR A 40 -2.49 1.44 -23.91
CA THR A 40 -1.56 1.48 -25.06
C THR A 40 -1.45 0.08 -25.68
N GLY A 41 -1.07 -0.05 -26.96
CA GLY A 41 -0.88 -1.36 -27.61
C GLY A 41 -1.77 -1.59 -28.84
N THR A 42 -2.03 -2.86 -29.18
CA THR A 42 -2.49 -3.33 -30.51
C THR A 42 -3.74 -2.71 -31.08
N ASP A 43 -4.63 -2.19 -30.22
CA ASP A 43 -5.71 -1.28 -30.61
C ASP A 43 -6.27 -0.58 -29.36
N ALA A 44 -5.45 0.26 -28.72
CA ALA A 44 -5.86 0.97 -27.49
C ALA A 44 -7.17 1.77 -27.65
N THR A 45 -7.56 2.10 -28.89
CA THR A 45 -8.84 2.76 -29.21
C THR A 45 -10.05 1.84 -29.12
N ASN A 46 -9.87 0.54 -29.36
CA ASN A 46 -10.92 -0.47 -29.19
C ASN A 46 -10.97 -1.04 -27.76
N HIS A 47 -9.92 -0.83 -26.97
CA HIS A 47 -9.93 -1.14 -25.54
C HIS A 47 -10.61 -0.02 -24.77
N VAL A 48 -11.86 -0.24 -24.37
CA VAL A 48 -12.58 0.71 -23.53
C VAL A 48 -12.13 0.50 -22.08
N GLY A 49 -11.06 1.20 -21.69
CA GLY A 49 -10.60 1.26 -20.31
C GLY A 49 -11.39 2.26 -19.50
N LYS A 50 -12.05 1.82 -18.43
CA LYS A 50 -12.85 2.70 -17.57
C LYS A 50 -12.71 2.38 -16.10
N THR A 51 -12.95 3.40 -15.30
CA THR A 51 -13.34 3.27 -13.91
C THR A 51 -14.82 2.87 -13.84
N TYR A 52 -15.15 1.87 -13.03
CA TYR A 52 -16.56 1.54 -12.80
C TYR A 52 -17.23 2.56 -11.87
N ASP A 53 -16.64 2.81 -10.69
CA ASP A 53 -17.13 3.80 -9.73
C ASP A 53 -16.00 4.76 -9.31
N ILE A 54 -16.14 6.02 -9.71
CA ILE A 54 -15.17 7.09 -9.43
C ILE A 54 -15.11 7.50 -7.95
N THR A 55 -16.08 7.10 -7.15
CA THR A 55 -16.09 7.34 -5.69
C THR A 55 -15.35 6.24 -4.93
N GLN A 56 -15.08 5.11 -5.59
CA GLN A 56 -14.47 3.91 -5.00
C GLN A 56 -13.10 3.57 -5.63
N THR A 57 -12.64 4.39 -6.56
CA THR A 57 -11.31 4.32 -7.19
C THR A 57 -10.66 5.71 -7.16
N TYR A 58 -9.34 5.76 -7.28
CA TYR A 58 -8.62 7.03 -7.20
C TYR A 58 -7.33 7.00 -8.01
N SER A 59 -6.98 8.11 -8.65
CA SER A 59 -5.70 8.30 -9.33
C SER A 59 -4.78 9.15 -8.47
N ILE A 60 -3.72 8.54 -7.95
CA ILE A 60 -2.77 9.19 -7.04
C ILE A 60 -1.65 9.77 -7.89
N TYR A 61 -1.40 11.07 -7.77
CA TYR A 61 -0.19 11.65 -8.36
C TYR A 61 1.03 11.28 -7.51
N ASN A 62 2.05 10.72 -8.14
CA ASN A 62 3.32 10.41 -7.52
C ASN A 62 4.38 11.44 -7.93
N PRO A 63 4.68 12.43 -7.08
CA PRO A 63 5.66 13.47 -7.40
C PRO A 63 7.09 12.94 -7.52
N LEU A 64 7.42 11.78 -6.94
CA LEU A 64 8.77 11.21 -6.97
C LEU A 64 9.14 10.64 -8.35
N LYS A 65 8.14 10.21 -9.14
CA LYS A 65 8.34 9.64 -10.48
C LYS A 65 7.61 10.42 -11.58
N ASN A 66 6.88 11.48 -11.22
CA ASN A 66 6.05 12.27 -12.14
C ASN A 66 5.08 11.39 -12.96
N ASN A 67 4.38 10.49 -12.27
CA ASN A 67 3.39 9.59 -12.86
C ASN A 67 2.13 9.49 -11.99
N TYR A 68 1.09 8.81 -12.47
CA TYR A 68 -0.08 8.48 -11.68
C TYR A 68 -0.12 7.00 -11.35
N LEU A 69 -0.60 6.68 -10.16
CA LEU A 69 -0.92 5.33 -9.70
C LEU A 69 -2.43 5.18 -9.66
N GLY A 70 -2.94 4.02 -10.07
CA GLY A 70 -4.36 3.70 -9.95
C GLY A 70 -4.64 3.00 -8.63
N SER A 71 -5.69 3.38 -7.92
CA SER A 71 -6.12 2.69 -6.70
C SER A 71 -7.56 2.22 -6.79
N THR A 72 -7.80 1.05 -6.21
CA THR A 72 -9.10 0.41 -6.02
C THR A 72 -9.37 0.27 -4.53
N ASN A 73 -10.64 0.20 -4.15
CA ASN A 73 -11.02 -0.07 -2.78
C ASN A 73 -11.58 -1.49 -2.61
N ASN A 74 -12.05 -1.81 -1.39
CA ASN A 74 -12.56 -3.14 -1.06
C ASN A 74 -14.09 -3.28 -1.31
N LYS A 75 -14.70 -2.42 -2.12
CA LYS A 75 -16.12 -2.52 -2.49
C LYS A 75 -16.26 -3.25 -3.82
N ALA A 76 -17.40 -3.90 -4.01
CA ALA A 76 -17.74 -4.59 -5.26
C ALA A 76 -17.68 -3.66 -6.49
N THR A 77 -17.88 -2.35 -6.31
CA THR A 77 -17.86 -1.35 -7.38
C THR A 77 -16.50 -0.67 -7.57
N GLY A 78 -15.54 -0.87 -6.67
CA GLY A 78 -14.26 -0.16 -6.67
C GLY A 78 -13.21 -0.79 -7.56
N TYR A 79 -13.43 -0.87 -8.87
CA TYR A 79 -12.49 -1.50 -9.81
C TYR A 79 -12.33 -0.73 -11.13
N TYR A 80 -11.28 -1.04 -11.86
CA TYR A 80 -11.09 -0.64 -13.27
C TYR A 80 -11.40 -1.81 -14.19
N TYR A 81 -11.90 -1.56 -15.39
CA TYR A 81 -12.17 -2.63 -16.35
C TYR A 81 -11.80 -2.27 -17.78
N ILE A 82 -11.54 -3.30 -18.57
CA ILE A 82 -11.21 -3.20 -20.00
C ILE A 82 -12.11 -4.17 -20.76
N MET A 83 -12.83 -3.65 -21.74
CA MET A 83 -13.49 -4.48 -22.76
C MET A 83 -12.45 -4.95 -23.77
N TYR A 84 -12.41 -6.24 -24.08
CA TYR A 84 -11.42 -6.82 -24.98
C TYR A 84 -12.03 -7.75 -26.05
N ASP A 85 -13.35 -7.79 -26.17
CA ASP A 85 -14.04 -8.67 -27.12
C ASP A 85 -13.72 -8.43 -28.59
N ALA A 86 -13.39 -7.18 -28.95
CA ALA A 86 -12.99 -6.83 -30.30
C ALA A 86 -11.50 -7.08 -30.59
N ASP A 87 -10.69 -7.47 -29.60
CA ASP A 87 -9.25 -7.66 -29.78
C ASP A 87 -8.88 -9.12 -30.04
N ASP A 88 -8.78 -9.45 -31.33
CA ASP A 88 -8.32 -10.76 -31.80
C ASP A 88 -6.87 -11.08 -31.39
N ALA A 89 -6.00 -10.08 -31.24
CA ALA A 89 -4.62 -10.30 -30.82
C ALA A 89 -4.54 -10.72 -29.35
N LEU A 90 -5.33 -10.10 -28.46
CA LEU A 90 -5.49 -10.54 -27.07
C LEU A 90 -6.12 -11.94 -27.02
N GLY A 91 -7.18 -12.18 -27.79
CA GLY A 91 -7.82 -13.49 -27.87
C GLY A 91 -6.84 -14.60 -28.27
N LYS A 92 -6.04 -14.37 -29.31
CA LYS A 92 -4.99 -15.31 -29.77
C LYS A 92 -3.91 -15.55 -28.72
N SER A 93 -3.49 -14.49 -28.03
CA SER A 93 -2.51 -14.62 -26.94
C SER A 93 -3.08 -15.49 -25.80
N PHE A 94 -4.28 -15.18 -25.31
CA PHE A 94 -4.92 -15.96 -24.24
C PHE A 94 -5.11 -17.44 -24.61
N ALA A 95 -5.36 -17.74 -25.89
CA ALA A 95 -5.56 -19.11 -26.35
C ALA A 95 -4.27 -19.94 -26.48
N LYS A 96 -3.10 -19.29 -26.63
CA LYS A 96 -1.84 -19.96 -27.00
C LYS A 96 -0.70 -19.70 -26.03
N GLU A 97 -0.34 -18.44 -25.83
CA GLU A 97 0.78 -18.03 -25.01
C GLU A 97 0.62 -16.58 -24.57
N VAL A 98 0.86 -16.33 -23.28
CA VAL A 98 0.64 -15.02 -22.67
C VAL A 98 1.63 -14.80 -21.53
N THR A 99 2.00 -13.54 -21.33
CA THR A 99 2.65 -13.11 -20.09
C THR A 99 1.86 -11.95 -19.48
N TRP A 100 1.55 -12.07 -18.20
CA TRP A 100 1.00 -11.00 -17.37
C TRP A 100 2.14 -10.39 -16.56
N GLU A 101 2.28 -9.07 -16.56
CA GLU A 101 3.26 -8.35 -15.76
C GLU A 101 2.53 -7.25 -14.98
N ILE A 102 2.58 -7.28 -13.66
CA ILE A 102 1.79 -6.38 -12.82
C ILE A 102 2.68 -5.85 -11.70
N LEU A 103 2.66 -4.54 -11.49
CA LEU A 103 3.30 -3.92 -10.34
C LEU A 103 2.23 -3.28 -9.46
N PHE A 104 2.03 -3.84 -8.27
CA PHE A 104 0.98 -3.41 -7.35
C PHE A 104 1.39 -3.51 -5.88
N ARG A 105 0.66 -2.80 -5.03
CA ARG A 105 0.69 -2.90 -3.56
C ARG A 105 -0.70 -3.27 -3.08
N LEU A 106 -0.80 -4.30 -2.27
CA LEU A 106 -2.04 -4.66 -1.60
C LEU A 106 -2.15 -3.84 -0.31
N ASP A 107 -3.25 -3.12 -0.12
CA ASP A 107 -3.45 -2.25 1.05
C ASP A 107 -4.29 -2.94 2.13
N ASN A 108 -5.04 -4.00 1.76
CA ASN A 108 -5.80 -4.81 2.71
C ASN A 108 -5.81 -6.30 2.34
N GLN A 109 -5.55 -7.16 3.32
CA GLN A 109 -5.54 -8.61 3.19
C GLN A 109 -6.59 -9.35 4.04
N ARG A 110 -7.29 -8.67 4.95
CA ARG A 110 -8.23 -9.32 5.87
C ARG A 110 -9.50 -8.52 6.07
N SER A 111 -10.58 -9.23 6.36
CA SER A 111 -11.78 -8.68 6.97
C SER A 111 -12.07 -9.46 8.25
N GLN A 112 -12.82 -8.88 9.18
CA GLN A 112 -13.18 -9.58 10.43
C GLN A 112 -13.92 -10.91 10.20
N ALA A 113 -14.65 -11.04 9.09
CA ALA A 113 -15.46 -12.22 8.79
C ALA A 113 -14.67 -13.38 8.15
N VAL A 114 -13.54 -13.09 7.49
CA VAL A 114 -12.78 -14.09 6.73
C VAL A 114 -11.28 -13.90 7.01
N LEU A 115 -10.69 -14.85 7.74
CA LEU A 115 -9.28 -14.79 8.16
C LEU A 115 -8.27 -15.09 7.04
N LYS A 116 -8.72 -15.79 5.99
CA LYS A 116 -7.92 -16.15 4.81
C LYS A 116 -8.65 -15.78 3.50
N PRO A 117 -8.94 -14.49 3.24
CA PRO A 117 -9.69 -14.13 2.04
C PRO A 117 -8.79 -14.23 0.81
N SER A 118 -9.41 -14.58 -0.30
CA SER A 118 -8.84 -14.39 -1.64
C SER A 118 -9.14 -12.96 -2.10
N LYS A 119 -8.17 -12.35 -2.78
CA LYS A 119 -8.23 -10.99 -3.32
C LYS A 119 -7.79 -11.05 -4.77
N ALA A 120 -8.72 -10.76 -5.68
CA ALA A 120 -8.43 -10.71 -7.10
C ALA A 120 -7.70 -9.40 -7.42
N ILE A 121 -6.51 -9.52 -8.01
CA ILE A 121 -5.67 -8.39 -8.40
C ILE A 121 -6.05 -7.97 -9.82
N ILE A 122 -6.08 -8.97 -10.72
CA ILE A 122 -6.68 -8.88 -12.04
C ILE A 122 -7.49 -10.14 -12.27
N SER A 123 -8.66 -10.03 -12.89
CA SER A 123 -9.49 -11.19 -13.19
C SER A 123 -10.37 -10.97 -14.40
N SER A 124 -10.68 -12.08 -15.07
CA SER A 124 -11.81 -12.20 -15.96
C SER A 124 -12.59 -13.51 -15.71
N GLN A 125 -12.45 -14.12 -14.51
CA GLN A 125 -12.78 -15.51 -14.21
C GLN A 125 -14.04 -15.71 -13.35
N GLU A 126 -15.22 -15.76 -13.98
CA GLU A 126 -16.40 -16.38 -13.32
C GLU A 126 -16.96 -17.59 -14.08
N SER A 127 -16.51 -17.87 -15.31
CA SER A 127 -16.89 -19.09 -16.07
C SER A 127 -15.88 -19.46 -17.17
N GLY A 128 -14.61 -19.12 -16.95
CA GLY A 128 -13.54 -19.06 -17.95
C GLY A 128 -12.80 -17.74 -17.84
N GLY A 129 -11.65 -17.57 -18.48
CA GLY A 129 -10.83 -16.36 -18.32
C GLY A 129 -9.53 -16.59 -17.56
N TRP A 130 -8.82 -15.50 -17.29
CA TRP A 130 -7.56 -15.46 -16.55
C TRP A 130 -7.71 -14.68 -15.25
N SER A 131 -7.01 -15.10 -14.21
CA SER A 131 -6.92 -14.35 -12.96
C SER A 131 -5.54 -14.44 -12.34
N ILE A 132 -5.14 -13.35 -11.69
CA ILE A 132 -4.08 -13.34 -10.70
C ILE A 132 -4.70 -12.97 -9.36
N ILE A 133 -4.66 -13.90 -8.42
CA ILE A 133 -5.31 -13.81 -7.12
C ILE A 133 -4.26 -13.93 -6.03
N HIS A 134 -4.37 -13.10 -5.00
CA HIS A 134 -3.67 -13.32 -3.74
C HIS A 134 -4.61 -14.01 -2.74
N THR A 135 -4.18 -15.12 -2.15
CA THR A 135 -4.90 -15.76 -1.04
C THR A 135 -4.02 -15.78 0.20
N SER A 136 -4.53 -15.20 1.29
CA SER A 136 -3.81 -15.11 2.55
C SER A 136 -3.45 -16.50 3.08
N GLY A 137 -2.15 -16.73 3.32
CA GLY A 137 -1.59 -18.02 3.73
C GLY A 137 -1.35 -19.03 2.59
N VAL A 138 -1.57 -18.63 1.33
CA VAL A 138 -1.24 -19.43 0.13
C VAL A 138 -0.24 -18.68 -0.76
N GLY A 139 -0.48 -17.39 -1.03
CA GLY A 139 0.37 -16.56 -1.89
C GLY A 139 -0.32 -16.13 -3.18
N ILE A 140 0.47 -15.87 -4.21
CA ILE A 140 -0.01 -15.48 -5.55
C ILE A 140 -0.37 -16.73 -6.35
N GLN A 141 -1.54 -16.67 -6.99
CA GLN A 141 -2.08 -17.74 -7.81
C GLN A 141 -2.39 -17.18 -9.20
N LEU A 142 -1.88 -17.85 -10.21
CA LEU A 142 -2.35 -17.70 -11.59
C LEU A 142 -3.42 -18.76 -11.82
N GLU A 143 -4.63 -18.31 -12.15
CA GLU A 143 -5.77 -19.19 -12.39
C GLU A 143 -6.36 -18.96 -13.78
N TYR A 144 -6.80 -20.03 -14.42
CA TYR A 144 -7.63 -19.97 -15.62
C TYR A 144 -8.37 -21.29 -15.83
N THR A 145 -9.31 -21.32 -16.76
CA THR A 145 -10.10 -22.52 -17.07
C THR A 145 -9.75 -23.05 -18.47
N THR A 146 -9.66 -24.37 -18.61
CA THR A 146 -9.62 -25.06 -19.90
C THR A 146 -10.90 -25.87 -20.12
N SER A 147 -11.11 -26.39 -21.33
CA SER A 147 -12.19 -27.32 -21.68
C SER A 147 -12.15 -28.60 -20.84
N GLY A 148 -12.63 -28.53 -19.58
CA GLY A 148 -12.73 -29.65 -18.64
C GLY A 148 -11.91 -29.55 -17.36
N ASN A 149 -11.01 -28.56 -17.19
CA ASN A 149 -10.19 -28.42 -15.97
C ASN A 149 -10.07 -26.96 -15.51
N LYS A 150 -9.96 -26.76 -14.19
CA LYS A 150 -9.44 -25.51 -13.63
C LYS A 150 -7.92 -25.63 -13.49
N VAL A 151 -7.20 -24.65 -14.02
CA VAL A 151 -5.75 -24.54 -13.85
C VAL A 151 -5.49 -23.55 -12.73
N CYS A 152 -4.64 -23.94 -11.79
CA CYS A 152 -4.17 -23.09 -10.70
C CYS A 152 -2.67 -23.35 -10.52
N VAL A 153 -1.87 -22.31 -10.74
CA VAL A 153 -0.42 -22.32 -10.54
C VAL A 153 -0.16 -21.40 -9.36
N VAL A 154 0.46 -21.94 -8.32
CA VAL A 154 0.75 -21.21 -7.09
C VAL A 154 2.24 -20.87 -7.05
N SER A 155 2.59 -19.63 -6.70
CA SER A 155 3.95 -19.30 -6.32
C SER A 155 4.27 -20.07 -5.03
N ALA A 156 5.01 -21.19 -5.11
CA ALA A 156 5.34 -21.97 -3.92
C ALA A 156 5.97 -21.04 -2.87
N SER A 157 5.43 -21.10 -1.65
CA SER A 157 5.54 -20.06 -0.63
C SER A 157 6.95 -19.89 -0.10
N GLU A 158 7.57 -18.76 -0.39
CA GLU A 158 8.34 -18.02 0.60
C GLU A 158 7.95 -16.55 0.42
N ASP A 159 7.50 -15.93 1.51
CA ASP A 159 7.00 -14.56 1.64
C ASP A 159 5.52 -14.35 1.29
N ASN A 160 4.71 -14.24 2.35
CA ASN A 160 3.39 -13.63 2.26
C ASN A 160 3.54 -12.25 1.62
N ILE A 161 2.65 -11.90 0.69
CA ILE A 161 2.44 -10.50 0.34
C ILE A 161 2.21 -9.76 1.67
N VAL A 162 2.93 -8.69 1.92
CA VAL A 162 2.75 -7.83 3.10
C VAL A 162 2.02 -6.58 2.63
N THR A 163 1.03 -6.14 3.40
CA THR A 163 0.35 -4.89 3.07
C THR A 163 1.33 -3.72 3.14
N GLY A 164 1.13 -2.70 2.30
CA GLY A 164 2.04 -1.55 2.26
C GLY A 164 3.30 -1.74 1.40
N ARG A 165 3.62 -2.98 0.95
CA ARG A 165 4.75 -3.25 0.04
C ARG A 165 4.28 -3.45 -1.40
N PHE A 166 5.04 -2.90 -2.34
CA PHE A 166 4.85 -3.18 -3.75
C PHE A 166 5.50 -4.51 -4.14
N TYR A 167 4.87 -5.21 -5.07
CA TYR A 167 5.32 -6.46 -5.64
C TYR A 167 5.19 -6.41 -7.16
N HIS A 168 6.26 -6.83 -7.84
CA HIS A 168 6.27 -7.07 -9.27
C HIS A 168 5.99 -8.54 -9.54
N ILE A 169 4.83 -8.83 -10.11
CA ILE A 169 4.41 -10.18 -10.44
C ILE A 169 4.48 -10.35 -11.94
N VAL A 170 5.20 -11.38 -12.37
CA VAL A 170 5.20 -11.82 -13.77
C VAL A 170 4.72 -13.26 -13.84
N ALA A 171 3.69 -13.53 -14.63
CA ALA A 171 3.15 -14.86 -14.83
C ALA A 171 3.16 -15.21 -16.31
N THR A 172 3.90 -16.26 -16.70
CA THR A 172 4.03 -16.68 -18.10
C THR A 172 3.30 -18.00 -18.30
N VAL A 173 2.56 -18.15 -19.40
CA VAL A 173 1.97 -19.42 -19.81
C VAL A 173 2.30 -19.71 -21.26
N ASN A 174 2.86 -20.89 -21.50
CA ASN A 174 3.08 -21.43 -22.83
C ASN A 174 2.27 -22.72 -23.00
N LYS A 175 1.19 -22.67 -23.77
CA LYS A 175 0.36 -23.85 -24.03
C LYS A 175 0.91 -24.75 -25.15
N THR A 176 1.90 -24.29 -25.90
CA THR A 176 2.62 -25.16 -26.85
C THR A 176 3.46 -26.19 -26.07
N THR A 177 4.08 -25.76 -24.98
CA THR A 177 4.88 -26.63 -24.10
C THR A 177 4.12 -27.11 -22.86
N ASN A 178 2.91 -26.60 -22.61
CA ASN A 178 2.10 -26.86 -21.42
C ASN A 178 2.83 -26.56 -20.10
N PHE A 179 3.50 -25.41 -20.03
CA PHE A 179 4.16 -24.94 -18.82
C PHE A 179 3.78 -23.52 -18.45
N ALA A 180 3.75 -23.27 -17.14
CA ALA A 180 3.56 -21.96 -16.56
C ALA A 180 4.65 -21.63 -15.54
N ASN A 181 4.93 -20.34 -15.39
CA ASN A 181 5.88 -19.81 -14.42
C ASN A 181 5.29 -18.59 -13.71
N ILE A 182 5.71 -18.38 -12.47
CA ILE A 182 5.41 -17.16 -11.70
C ILE A 182 6.72 -16.61 -11.15
N TYR A 183 6.90 -15.31 -11.30
CA TYR A 183 8.02 -14.55 -10.76
C TYR A 183 7.49 -13.47 -9.82
N ILE A 184 8.20 -13.25 -8.73
CA ILE A 184 7.93 -12.19 -7.77
C ILE A 184 9.23 -11.41 -7.59
N ASN A 185 9.19 -10.11 -7.86
CA ASN A 185 10.34 -9.20 -7.76
C ASN A 185 11.57 -9.74 -8.50
N GLY A 186 11.37 -10.17 -9.75
CA GLY A 186 12.41 -10.76 -10.61
C GLY A 186 12.85 -12.19 -10.23
N LYS A 187 12.44 -12.73 -9.08
CA LYS A 187 12.77 -14.10 -8.66
C LYS A 187 11.71 -15.09 -9.15
N GLN A 188 12.13 -16.18 -9.81
CA GLN A 188 11.22 -17.26 -10.21
C GLN A 188 10.76 -18.05 -8.98
N MET A 189 9.45 -18.04 -8.72
CA MET A 189 8.81 -18.68 -7.55
C MET A 189 8.06 -19.95 -7.92
N ALA A 190 7.50 -20.01 -9.13
CA ALA A 190 6.96 -21.23 -9.72
C ALA A 190 7.68 -21.46 -11.05
N LYS A 191 8.28 -22.64 -11.21
CA LYS A 191 9.10 -23.00 -12.35
C LYS A 191 8.51 -24.20 -13.09
N ASP A 192 8.34 -24.03 -14.40
CA ASP A 192 7.92 -25.05 -15.36
C ASP A 192 6.80 -25.92 -14.79
N VAL A 193 5.79 -25.27 -14.22
CA VAL A 193 4.64 -25.96 -13.63
C VAL A 193 3.82 -26.51 -14.77
N SER A 194 3.72 -27.84 -14.83
CA SER A 194 2.92 -28.51 -15.85
C SER A 194 1.47 -28.08 -15.72
N ILE A 195 0.90 -27.62 -16.83
CA ILE A 195 -0.52 -27.26 -16.92
C ILE A 195 -1.27 -28.31 -17.76
N PRO A 196 -2.54 -28.61 -17.44
CA PRO A 196 -3.33 -29.56 -18.22
C PRO A 196 -3.42 -29.15 -19.69
N ALA A 197 -3.33 -30.15 -20.58
CA ALA A 197 -3.69 -29.96 -21.98
C ALA A 197 -5.18 -29.61 -22.08
N GLY A 198 -5.53 -28.69 -22.97
CA GLY A 198 -6.89 -28.27 -23.21
C GLY A 198 -6.99 -26.87 -23.80
N ASP A 199 -8.09 -26.59 -24.48
CA ASP A 199 -8.33 -25.27 -25.05
C ASP A 199 -8.65 -24.28 -23.95
N PHE A 200 -8.15 -23.06 -24.09
CA PHE A 200 -8.44 -22.00 -23.13
C PHE A 200 -9.92 -21.68 -23.22
N GLN A 201 -10.59 -21.63 -22.08
CA GLN A 201 -11.99 -21.26 -22.02
C GLN A 201 -12.08 -19.78 -21.68
N PHE A 202 -12.56 -18.98 -22.64
CA PHE A 202 -12.93 -17.59 -22.39
C PHE A 202 -14.10 -17.52 -21.39
N GLY A 203 -14.22 -16.42 -20.66
CA GLY A 203 -15.32 -16.19 -19.71
C GLY A 203 -16.67 -16.33 -20.38
N ASN A 204 -17.54 -17.18 -19.82
CA ASN A 204 -18.86 -17.47 -20.36
C ASN A 204 -19.94 -16.66 -19.65
N PHE A 205 -20.09 -15.38 -20.01
CA PHE A 205 -21.22 -14.57 -19.55
C PHE A 205 -22.45 -14.96 -20.38
N GLY A 206 -23.42 -15.64 -19.76
CA GLY A 206 -24.74 -15.90 -20.34
C GLY A 206 -24.91 -17.00 -21.42
N ASN A 207 -23.97 -17.95 -21.60
CA ASN A 207 -24.09 -19.19 -22.44
C ASN A 207 -23.96 -19.02 -23.99
N PRO A 208 -23.77 -20.10 -24.79
CA PRO A 208 -22.66 -21.08 -24.85
C PRO A 208 -21.54 -20.75 -25.86
N ARG A 209 -21.61 -19.66 -26.64
CA ARG A 209 -20.62 -19.33 -27.70
C ARG A 209 -20.58 -17.83 -28.04
N ARG A 210 -20.09 -16.95 -27.17
CA ARG A 210 -20.05 -15.50 -27.48
C ARG A 210 -18.65 -14.95 -27.75
N GLN A 211 -18.61 -13.97 -28.66
CA GLN A 211 -17.49 -13.16 -29.14
C GLN A 211 -17.66 -11.67 -28.76
N LYS A 212 -18.52 -11.35 -27.78
CA LYS A 212 -18.90 -9.98 -27.41
C LYS A 212 -18.97 -9.79 -25.90
N ASN A 213 -18.75 -8.56 -25.44
CA ASN A 213 -18.82 -8.13 -24.05
C ASN A 213 -17.86 -8.87 -23.10
N MET A 214 -16.70 -9.29 -23.60
CA MET A 214 -15.64 -9.85 -22.77
C MET A 214 -14.90 -8.72 -22.07
N TRP A 215 -14.73 -8.84 -20.76
CA TRP A 215 -14.06 -7.83 -19.95
C TRP A 215 -13.18 -8.46 -18.88
N LEU A 216 -12.09 -7.76 -18.59
CA LEU A 216 -11.19 -8.01 -17.47
C LEU A 216 -11.29 -6.84 -16.50
N CYS A 217 -11.05 -7.08 -15.21
CA CYS A 217 -11.01 -6.04 -14.20
C CYS A 217 -9.72 -6.08 -13.38
N LEU A 218 -9.28 -4.89 -12.95
CA LEU A 218 -8.23 -4.71 -11.94
C LEU A 218 -8.91 -4.32 -10.63
N GLY A 219 -8.57 -5.02 -9.54
CA GLY A 219 -9.12 -4.75 -8.21
C GLY A 219 -10.35 -5.58 -7.83
N GLY A 220 -10.69 -6.61 -8.60
CA GLY A 220 -11.82 -7.49 -8.30
C GLY A 220 -11.88 -8.70 -9.21
N ASP A 221 -12.91 -9.51 -8.97
CA ASP A 221 -13.30 -10.65 -9.79
C ASP A 221 -14.62 -10.34 -10.47
N ASN A 222 -14.70 -10.52 -11.78
CA ASN A 222 -15.83 -10.04 -12.55
C ASN A 222 -17.13 -10.82 -12.27
N ALA A 223 -18.27 -10.14 -12.31
CA ALA A 223 -19.58 -10.78 -12.16
C ALA A 223 -20.12 -11.38 -13.46
N THR A 224 -21.04 -12.35 -13.31
CA THR A 224 -21.69 -13.17 -14.36
C THR A 224 -22.52 -12.40 -15.41
N GLY A 225 -22.57 -11.07 -15.35
CA GLY A 225 -23.36 -10.22 -16.24
C GLY A 225 -22.71 -9.94 -17.60
N ASP A 226 -23.56 -9.70 -18.61
CA ASP A 226 -23.18 -9.27 -19.97
C ASP A 226 -22.56 -7.86 -20.03
N VAL A 227 -22.52 -7.15 -18.91
CA VAL A 227 -21.94 -5.81 -18.75
C VAL A 227 -21.17 -5.76 -17.43
N PRO A 228 -20.13 -4.90 -17.31
CA PRO A 228 -19.48 -4.63 -16.04
C PRO A 228 -20.53 -4.33 -14.95
N GLY A 229 -20.42 -5.04 -13.83
CA GLY A 229 -21.32 -4.96 -12.68
C GLY A 229 -20.54 -5.13 -11.37
N ASP A 230 -21.20 -5.45 -10.27
CA ASP A 230 -20.55 -5.64 -8.99
C ASP A 230 -19.53 -6.80 -9.03
N CYS A 231 -18.26 -6.54 -8.70
CA CYS A 231 -17.23 -7.56 -8.64
C CYS A 231 -17.23 -8.33 -7.31
N GLN A 232 -16.84 -9.61 -7.37
CA GLN A 232 -16.48 -10.42 -6.21
C GLN A 232 -15.00 -10.24 -5.86
N LEU A 233 -14.56 -10.81 -4.73
CA LEU A 233 -13.15 -10.84 -4.29
C LEU A 233 -12.41 -9.49 -4.38
N SER A 234 -13.14 -8.38 -4.25
CA SER A 234 -12.62 -7.03 -4.43
C SER A 234 -11.39 -6.78 -3.59
N SER A 235 -10.40 -6.10 -4.16
CA SER A 235 -9.11 -5.85 -3.53
C SER A 235 -8.85 -4.35 -3.42
N ARG A 236 -8.54 -3.92 -2.20
CA ARG A 236 -7.99 -2.58 -1.97
C ARG A 236 -6.52 -2.60 -2.38
N THR A 237 -6.25 -2.11 -3.57
CA THR A 237 -4.97 -2.30 -4.26
C THR A 237 -4.55 -1.01 -4.92
N THR A 238 -3.25 -0.71 -4.86
CA THR A 238 -2.62 0.39 -5.57
C THR A 238 -1.76 -0.19 -6.69
N PHE A 239 -2.00 0.22 -7.92
CA PHE A 239 -1.34 -0.25 -9.14
C PHE A 239 -0.43 0.82 -9.71
N VAL A 240 0.78 0.43 -10.12
CA VAL A 240 1.66 1.26 -10.94
C VAL A 240 1.35 1.01 -12.42
N PHE A 241 1.28 -0.26 -12.83
CA PHE A 241 0.91 -0.68 -14.17
C PHE A 241 0.44 -2.15 -14.18
N ALA A 242 -0.19 -2.55 -15.28
CA ALA A 242 -0.42 -3.95 -15.63
C ALA A 242 -0.23 -4.13 -17.16
N ASN A 243 0.61 -5.06 -17.57
CA ASN A 243 0.94 -5.28 -18.97
C ASN A 243 0.62 -6.72 -19.36
N ILE A 244 0.19 -6.89 -20.61
CA ILE A 244 -0.05 -8.20 -21.23
C ILE A 244 0.86 -8.31 -22.45
N TYR A 245 1.58 -9.42 -22.57
CA TYR A 245 2.41 -9.73 -23.74
C TYR A 245 1.85 -10.93 -24.49
N ASN A 246 2.01 -10.91 -25.81
CA ASN A 246 1.46 -11.92 -26.72
C ASN A 246 2.26 -13.24 -26.80
N LYS A 247 3.15 -13.47 -25.84
CA LYS A 247 3.99 -14.65 -25.76
C LYS A 247 4.34 -14.99 -24.32
N ALA A 248 4.76 -16.23 -24.10
CA ALA A 248 5.45 -16.60 -22.88
C ALA A 248 6.88 -16.03 -22.93
N LEU A 249 7.16 -15.02 -22.10
CA LEU A 249 8.50 -14.48 -21.98
C LEU A 249 9.45 -15.54 -21.38
N SER A 250 10.67 -15.62 -21.91
CA SER A 250 11.74 -16.42 -21.32
C SER A 250 12.25 -15.81 -20.01
N ASN A 251 12.93 -16.60 -19.18
CA ASN A 251 13.50 -16.13 -17.90
C ASN A 251 14.31 -14.84 -18.06
N ARG A 252 15.20 -14.79 -19.06
CA ARG A 252 16.01 -13.60 -19.35
C ARG A 252 15.15 -12.39 -19.67
N GLU A 253 14.09 -12.56 -20.46
CA GLU A 253 13.18 -11.48 -20.81
C GLU A 253 12.36 -11.01 -19.60
N VAL A 254 12.08 -11.88 -18.63
CA VAL A 254 11.44 -11.51 -17.36
C VAL A 254 12.43 -10.79 -16.43
N GLU A 255 13.69 -11.22 -16.36
CA GLU A 255 14.75 -10.53 -15.62
C GLU A 255 14.93 -9.08 -16.12
N GLU A 256 14.86 -8.88 -17.44
CA GLU A 256 14.90 -7.55 -18.07
C GLU A 256 13.70 -6.65 -17.69
N LEU A 257 12.56 -7.22 -17.26
CA LEU A 257 11.42 -6.44 -16.75
C LEU A 257 11.62 -5.95 -15.31
N TYR A 258 12.54 -6.55 -14.53
CA TYR A 258 12.83 -6.12 -13.15
C TYR A 258 13.88 -5.01 -13.12
N ASP A 259 13.55 -3.91 -13.81
CA ASP A 259 14.39 -2.74 -14.04
C ASP A 259 14.39 -1.74 -12.86
N ASP A 260 15.12 -0.63 -13.00
CA ASP A 260 15.21 0.41 -11.98
C ASP A 260 13.85 1.08 -11.66
N ASN A 261 12.93 1.13 -12.63
CA ASN A 261 11.59 1.68 -12.39
C ASN A 261 10.77 0.75 -11.51
N VAL A 262 10.89 -0.56 -11.69
CA VAL A 262 10.27 -1.55 -10.81
C VAL A 262 10.93 -1.57 -9.44
N ARG A 263 12.26 -1.59 -9.38
CA ARG A 263 13.04 -1.60 -8.12
C ARG A 263 12.79 -0.39 -7.25
N PHE A 264 12.51 0.78 -7.84
CA PHE A 264 12.08 1.95 -7.07
C PHE A 264 10.92 1.65 -6.12
N TYR A 265 9.97 0.80 -6.54
CA TYR A 265 8.80 0.43 -5.74
C TYR A 265 9.05 -0.80 -4.86
N THR A 266 9.73 -1.83 -5.37
CA THR A 266 9.89 -3.13 -4.70
C THR A 266 11.09 -3.18 -3.74
N GLU A 267 12.10 -2.35 -3.99
CA GLU A 267 13.33 -2.19 -3.20
C GLU A 267 13.52 -0.71 -2.81
N PRO A 268 12.53 -0.08 -2.14
CA PRO A 268 12.57 1.35 -1.92
C PRO A 268 13.72 1.72 -0.97
N VAL A 269 14.54 2.67 -1.41
CA VAL A 269 15.69 3.17 -0.64
C VAL A 269 15.23 4.31 0.27
N LYS A 270 15.53 4.21 1.56
CA LYS A 270 15.27 5.30 2.52
C LYS A 270 16.17 6.50 2.20
N PRO A 271 15.70 7.75 2.38
CA PRO A 271 16.53 8.94 2.20
C PRO A 271 17.76 8.99 3.13
N SER A 272 17.72 8.29 4.26
CA SER A 272 18.84 8.12 5.20
C SER A 272 18.89 6.70 5.75
N LEU A 273 20.04 6.04 5.61
CA LEU A 273 20.24 4.67 6.12
C LEU A 273 20.32 4.59 7.65
N ASN A 274 20.77 5.67 8.31
CA ASN A 274 20.97 5.71 9.76
C ASN A 274 19.84 6.43 10.50
N ASN A 275 18.76 6.79 9.80
CA ASN A 275 17.66 7.52 10.42
C ASN A 275 16.32 7.03 9.85
N ASP A 276 15.58 6.31 10.69
CA ASP A 276 14.26 5.75 10.36
C ASP A 276 13.13 6.75 10.56
N LEU A 277 13.42 8.02 10.86
CA LEU A 277 12.39 9.03 11.07
C LEU A 277 11.64 9.29 9.76
N ILE A 278 10.38 8.85 9.72
CA ILE A 278 9.46 9.10 8.60
C ILE A 278 9.02 10.55 8.65
N LEU A 279 8.60 11.04 9.82
CA LEU A 279 8.06 12.39 10.07
C LEU A 279 8.69 13.00 11.32
N ASP A 280 9.11 14.26 11.25
CA ASP A 280 9.49 15.10 12.40
C ASP A 280 8.83 16.47 12.28
N ALA A 281 7.65 16.64 12.90
CA ALA A 281 6.90 17.87 12.80
C ALA A 281 7.49 18.96 13.72
N VAL A 282 7.99 20.04 13.12
CA VAL A 282 8.46 21.24 13.83
C VAL A 282 7.51 22.39 13.55
N PHE A 283 6.86 22.88 14.60
CA PHE A 283 5.92 23.99 14.51
C PHE A 283 6.64 25.34 14.43
N GLY A 284 6.07 26.26 13.66
CA GLY A 284 6.51 27.63 13.49
C GLY A 284 5.71 28.61 14.34
N LYS A 285 6.13 29.88 14.34
CA LYS A 285 5.48 30.94 15.14
C LYS A 285 4.09 31.34 14.65
N ASP A 286 3.80 31.10 13.39
CA ASP A 286 2.63 31.60 12.66
C ASP A 286 1.63 30.50 12.31
N GLY A 287 1.69 29.34 12.98
CA GLY A 287 0.88 28.18 12.64
C GLY A 287 1.37 27.37 11.45
N SER A 288 2.56 27.68 10.91
CA SER A 288 3.24 26.81 9.95
C SER A 288 3.82 25.58 10.66
N ALA A 289 4.10 24.52 9.90
CA ALA A 289 4.91 23.40 10.35
C ALA A 289 5.75 22.89 9.19
N ASN A 290 6.91 22.32 9.52
CA ASN A 290 7.76 21.63 8.55
C ASN A 290 8.03 20.22 9.05
N ASP A 291 8.09 19.27 8.11
CA ASP A 291 8.69 17.99 8.38
C ASP A 291 10.21 18.09 8.17
N VAL A 292 10.97 18.02 9.25
CA VAL A 292 12.44 18.09 9.22
C VAL A 292 13.11 16.72 9.18
N SER A 293 12.33 15.65 8.99
CA SER A 293 12.86 14.31 8.75
C SER A 293 13.70 14.26 7.45
N PRO A 294 14.46 13.19 7.21
CA PRO A 294 15.16 12.98 5.94
C PRO A 294 14.27 13.03 4.69
N TYR A 295 12.96 12.82 4.84
CA TYR A 295 11.99 12.90 3.75
C TYR A 295 11.65 14.33 3.33
N ARG A 296 11.80 15.30 4.24
CA ARG A 296 11.64 16.75 3.99
C ARG A 296 10.36 17.11 3.24
N ALA A 297 9.25 16.46 3.59
CA ALA A 297 7.97 16.76 2.96
C ALA A 297 7.45 18.12 3.42
N HIS A 298 6.65 18.79 2.58
CA HIS A 298 5.83 19.87 3.09
C HIS A 298 4.71 19.26 3.96
N LEU A 299 4.41 19.91 5.09
CA LEU A 299 3.19 19.60 5.83
C LEU A 299 2.09 20.49 5.31
N ASP A 300 1.15 19.89 4.60
CA ASP A 300 0.01 20.59 4.05
C ASP A 300 -0.89 21.06 5.20
N ILE A 301 -1.46 22.25 5.02
CA ILE A 301 -2.26 22.94 6.02
C ILE A 301 -3.50 23.48 5.34
N ASN A 302 -4.67 23.00 5.76
CA ASN A 302 -5.94 23.58 5.32
C ASN A 302 -6.17 24.94 6.00
N ARG A 303 -6.28 24.93 7.34
CA ARG A 303 -6.31 26.14 8.17
C ARG A 303 -5.20 26.08 9.21
N LYS A 304 -4.43 27.16 9.31
CA LYS A 304 -3.28 27.26 10.20
C LYS A 304 -3.69 27.05 11.66
N PRO A 305 -3.20 25.98 12.33
CA PRO A 305 -3.38 25.82 13.76
C PRO A 305 -2.70 26.95 14.53
N LYS A 306 -3.19 27.22 15.74
CA LYS A 306 -2.55 28.20 16.63
C LYS A 306 -1.24 27.61 17.16
N THR A 307 -0.25 28.46 17.39
CA THR A 307 1.05 28.05 17.95
C THR A 307 1.50 28.99 19.06
N SER A 308 2.24 28.49 20.05
CA SER A 308 2.93 29.31 21.06
C SER A 308 4.34 28.81 21.32
N TYR A 309 5.23 29.72 21.72
CA TYR A 309 6.58 29.34 22.13
C TYR A 309 6.55 28.82 23.56
N ASN A 310 6.95 27.57 23.77
CA ASN A 310 7.17 27.00 25.08
C ASN A 310 8.61 27.29 25.51
N THR A 311 8.79 28.14 26.52
CA THR A 311 10.11 28.59 26.98
C THR A 311 10.90 27.48 27.68
N GLN A 312 10.23 26.53 28.33
CA GLN A 312 10.89 25.42 29.02
C GLN A 312 11.44 24.41 28.00
N GLN A 313 10.65 24.07 26.99
CA GLN A 313 11.01 23.12 25.93
C GLN A 313 11.76 23.77 24.76
N ARG A 314 11.90 25.09 24.80
CA ARG A 314 12.63 25.94 23.85
C ARG A 314 12.19 25.77 22.38
N ARG A 315 10.89 25.50 22.16
CA ARG A 315 10.30 25.25 20.84
C ARG A 315 8.88 25.80 20.74
N TYR A 316 8.37 25.92 19.53
CA TYR A 316 6.96 26.19 19.31
C TYR A 316 6.15 24.89 19.43
N GLU A 317 4.94 25.00 19.97
CA GLU A 317 3.97 23.93 20.05
C GLU A 317 2.71 24.29 19.27
N ALA A 318 2.03 23.29 18.71
CA ALA A 318 0.70 23.45 18.15
C ALA A 318 -0.34 23.42 19.27
N ILE A 319 -1.29 24.35 19.23
CA ILE A 319 -2.34 24.51 20.22
C ILE A 319 -3.69 24.39 19.53
N ARG A 320 -4.61 23.68 20.18
CA ARG A 320 -6.01 23.67 19.78
C ARG A 320 -6.92 23.74 21.00
N ASP A 321 -7.63 24.86 21.12
CA ASP A 321 -8.54 25.15 22.24
C ASP A 321 -10.01 24.76 21.93
N SER A 322 -10.30 24.29 20.71
CA SER A 322 -11.66 23.93 20.26
C SER A 322 -11.66 22.76 19.26
N ALA A 323 -12.69 21.91 19.30
CA ALA A 323 -12.86 20.75 18.40
C ALA A 323 -13.31 21.12 16.97
N THR A 324 -12.59 22.00 16.28
CA THR A 324 -12.83 22.28 14.85
C THR A 324 -12.34 21.14 13.99
N TYR A 325 -12.89 20.94 12.80
CA TYR A 325 -12.43 19.91 11.86
C TYR A 325 -11.38 20.40 10.84
N PHE A 326 -10.89 21.64 10.97
CA PHE A 326 -10.12 22.31 9.90
C PHE A 326 -8.68 22.67 10.26
N ASP A 327 -8.37 22.80 11.55
CA ASP A 327 -7.08 23.25 12.09
C ASP A 327 -6.13 22.06 12.34
N PHE A 328 -5.59 21.45 11.29
CA PHE A 328 -4.66 20.32 11.38
C PHE A 328 -3.52 20.47 10.36
N TYR A 329 -2.48 19.65 10.54
CA TYR A 329 -1.45 19.46 9.53
C TYR A 329 -1.61 18.07 8.92
N CYS A 330 -1.30 17.92 7.63
CA CYS A 330 -1.31 16.63 6.98
C CYS A 330 -0.03 16.35 6.18
N ARG A 331 0.20 15.06 5.96
CA ARG A 331 1.24 14.57 5.06
C ARG A 331 0.74 13.39 4.27
N ASP A 332 0.64 13.56 2.96
CA ASP A 332 0.42 12.45 2.04
C ASP A 332 1.61 11.50 2.02
N TYR A 333 1.31 10.20 2.00
CA TYR A 333 2.34 9.17 1.87
C TYR A 333 1.96 8.05 0.90
N ALA A 334 0.73 8.06 0.35
CA ALA A 334 0.19 6.99 -0.49
C ALA A 334 1.11 6.59 -1.66
N TYR A 335 1.81 7.56 -2.23
CA TYR A 335 2.69 7.40 -3.40
C TYR A 335 4.13 6.97 -3.08
N ASP A 336 4.57 7.07 -1.83
CA ASP A 336 5.98 6.85 -1.44
C ASP A 336 6.17 5.40 -0.95
N PRO A 337 6.75 4.51 -1.78
CA PRO A 337 6.95 3.11 -1.40
C PRO A 337 7.89 2.96 -0.20
N SER A 338 8.82 3.89 0.03
CA SER A 338 9.75 3.82 1.15
C SER A 338 9.06 4.13 2.49
N ILE A 339 7.95 4.88 2.48
CA ILE A 339 7.12 5.09 3.67
C ILE A 339 6.16 3.92 3.85
N THR A 340 5.41 3.52 2.82
CA THR A 340 4.40 2.45 2.99
C THR A 340 5.00 1.09 3.31
N ALA A 341 6.20 0.79 2.78
CA ALA A 341 6.90 -0.43 3.14
C ALA A 341 7.31 -0.45 4.62
N GLN A 342 7.75 0.67 5.18
CA GLN A 342 8.10 0.77 6.60
C GLN A 342 6.86 0.63 7.48
N LEU A 343 5.78 1.35 7.17
CA LEU A 343 4.51 1.26 7.91
C LEU A 343 3.88 -0.14 7.84
N GLY A 344 4.15 -0.93 6.79
CA GLY A 344 3.67 -2.30 6.66
C GLY A 344 4.41 -3.32 7.54
N GLU A 345 5.64 -3.00 7.96
CA GLU A 345 6.51 -3.92 8.71
C GLU A 345 6.62 -3.54 10.18
N ALA A 346 7.10 -2.34 10.49
CA ALA A 346 7.27 -1.88 11.87
C ALA A 346 7.35 -0.36 11.91
N PHE A 347 6.69 0.25 12.90
CA PHE A 347 6.68 1.70 13.06
C PHE A 347 6.39 2.11 14.50
N SER A 348 6.67 3.37 14.81
CA SER A 348 6.35 3.97 16.11
C SER A 348 5.86 5.40 15.98
N PHE A 349 4.90 5.79 16.80
CA PHE A 349 4.43 7.17 16.92
C PHE A 349 4.95 7.72 18.24
N GLU A 350 5.72 8.81 18.19
CA GLU A 350 6.23 9.52 19.37
C GLU A 350 5.54 10.87 19.49
N ILE A 351 4.99 11.13 20.67
CA ILE A 351 4.17 12.30 20.93
C ILE A 351 4.54 12.87 22.30
N TYR A 352 4.78 14.17 22.35
CA TYR A 352 4.88 14.91 23.61
C TYR A 352 3.82 15.99 23.63
N CYS A 353 2.81 15.80 24.49
CA CYS A 353 1.62 16.63 24.48
C CYS A 353 0.95 16.76 25.85
N GLN A 354 0.14 17.80 25.98
CA GLN A 354 -0.76 18.06 27.08
C GLN A 354 -2.20 17.99 26.56
N ASN A 355 -3.08 17.24 27.23
CA ASN A 355 -4.48 17.08 26.80
C ASN A 355 -5.43 16.85 27.99
N SER A 356 -6.47 17.69 28.10
CA SER A 356 -7.62 17.50 28.99
C SER A 356 -8.79 16.81 28.27
N ALA A 357 -8.64 15.54 27.88
CA ALA A 357 -9.50 14.93 26.86
C ALA A 357 -10.95 14.82 27.35
N SER A 358 -11.84 15.63 26.78
CA SER A 358 -13.27 15.63 27.12
C SER A 358 -14.12 14.82 26.13
N ALA A 359 -13.49 14.28 25.08
CA ALA A 359 -14.07 13.49 24.00
C ALA A 359 -12.99 12.60 23.36
N ASP A 360 -13.39 11.72 22.45
CA ASP A 360 -12.46 10.92 21.66
C ASP A 360 -11.74 11.80 20.63
N GLN A 361 -10.42 11.68 20.57
CA GLN A 361 -9.53 12.56 19.82
C GLN A 361 -8.31 11.78 19.32
N CYS A 362 -7.73 12.21 18.20
CA CYS A 362 -6.54 11.60 17.62
C CYS A 362 -5.42 12.64 17.52
N VAL A 363 -4.23 12.28 17.99
CA VAL A 363 -3.08 13.21 18.04
C VAL A 363 -2.25 13.15 16.76
N ILE A 364 -1.79 11.95 16.41
CA ILE A 364 -1.25 11.63 15.08
C ILE A 364 -1.93 10.35 14.64
N SER A 365 -2.53 10.34 13.46
CA SER A 365 -3.38 9.22 13.04
C SER A 365 -3.58 9.17 11.53
N ASN A 366 -3.74 7.95 11.01
CA ASN A 366 -4.22 7.68 9.66
C ASN A 366 -5.32 6.60 9.67
N GLN A 367 -6.25 6.68 10.64
CA GLN A 367 -7.13 5.56 10.97
C GLN A 367 -8.37 5.41 10.10
N GLU A 368 -8.55 6.27 9.09
CA GLU A 368 -9.72 6.24 8.22
C GLU A 368 -9.78 4.93 7.42
N GLU A 369 -10.83 4.15 7.62
CA GLU A 369 -11.01 2.80 7.06
C GLU A 369 -9.79 1.84 7.16
N GLY A 370 -8.83 2.09 8.06
CA GLY A 370 -7.55 1.37 8.12
C GLY A 370 -6.54 2.03 9.05
N GLY A 371 -5.25 1.85 8.79
CA GLY A 371 -4.12 2.56 9.41
C GLY A 371 -3.96 2.39 10.91
N ALA A 372 -3.30 3.37 11.51
CA ALA A 372 -2.88 3.39 12.90
C ALA A 372 -2.89 4.81 13.47
N GLY A 373 -2.87 4.93 14.79
CA GLY A 373 -2.81 6.24 15.41
C GLY A 373 -2.76 6.20 16.92
N MET A 374 -2.36 7.35 17.47
CA MET A 374 -2.50 7.63 18.90
C MET A 374 -3.84 8.31 19.13
N GLN A 375 -4.74 7.62 19.81
CA GLN A 375 -6.09 8.08 20.14
C GLN A 375 -6.23 8.26 21.65
N PHE A 376 -6.81 9.38 22.07
CA PHE A 376 -7.17 9.64 23.45
C PHE A 376 -8.69 9.62 23.59
N THR A 377 -9.18 8.83 24.54
CA THR A 377 -10.57 8.87 24.99
C THR A 377 -10.66 9.64 26.30
N LYS A 378 -11.87 9.84 26.83
CA LYS A 378 -12.05 10.43 28.18
C LYS A 378 -11.36 9.62 29.29
N SER A 379 -11.14 8.32 29.06
CA SER A 379 -10.75 7.39 30.11
C SER A 379 -9.31 6.88 29.96
N TYR A 380 -8.77 6.90 28.75
CA TYR A 380 -7.43 6.37 28.48
C TYR A 380 -6.85 6.81 27.14
N PRO A 381 -5.51 6.85 27.02
CA PRO A 381 -4.82 6.83 25.74
C PRO A 381 -4.75 5.40 25.18
N SER A 382 -4.76 5.30 23.86
CA SER A 382 -4.60 4.07 23.11
C SER A 382 -3.69 4.28 21.90
N PHE A 383 -2.91 3.24 21.59
CA PHE A 383 -2.26 3.12 20.31
C PHE A 383 -3.00 2.07 19.50
N VAL A 384 -3.69 2.54 18.47
CA VAL A 384 -4.54 1.72 17.61
C VAL A 384 -3.76 1.36 16.36
N CYS A 385 -3.81 0.09 15.99
CA CYS A 385 -3.28 -0.42 14.73
C CYS A 385 -4.36 -1.33 14.15
N ASN A 386 -4.97 -0.94 13.04
CA ASN A 386 -6.06 -1.69 12.43
C ASN A 386 -5.50 -2.82 11.57
N THR A 387 -5.68 -4.07 12.00
CA THR A 387 -5.26 -5.26 11.23
C THR A 387 -6.42 -5.98 10.53
N PHE A 388 -7.64 -5.50 10.73
CA PHE A 388 -8.82 -5.89 9.97
C PHE A 388 -9.35 -4.69 9.20
N GLY A 389 -9.70 -4.88 7.92
CA GLY A 389 -10.34 -3.84 7.12
C GLY A 389 -11.81 -3.64 7.44
N TYR A 390 -12.38 -2.57 6.87
CA TYR A 390 -13.77 -2.17 7.02
C TYR A 390 -14.75 -3.26 6.57
N HIS A 391 -15.83 -3.44 7.32
CA HIS A 391 -16.90 -4.38 7.00
C HIS A 391 -18.21 -3.65 6.65
N SER A 392 -18.81 -3.97 5.51
CA SER A 392 -20.00 -3.28 4.98
C SER A 392 -21.25 -3.47 5.83
N ASN A 393 -21.44 -4.64 6.47
CA ASN A 393 -22.71 -4.96 7.16
C ASN A 393 -22.73 -4.55 8.64
N THR A 394 -21.59 -4.19 9.22
CA THR A 394 -21.49 -3.79 10.63
C THR A 394 -21.13 -2.31 10.78
N SER A 395 -20.81 -1.62 9.68
CA SER A 395 -20.39 -0.21 9.65
C SER A 395 -19.34 0.14 10.72
N LYS A 396 -18.50 -0.83 11.08
CA LYS A 396 -17.48 -0.72 12.11
C LYS A 396 -16.19 -1.34 11.58
N MET A 397 -15.11 -0.56 11.70
CA MET A 397 -13.77 -1.11 11.64
C MET A 397 -13.57 -2.03 12.84
N GLY A 398 -13.02 -3.21 12.58
CA GLY A 398 -12.53 -4.04 13.65
C GLY A 398 -11.19 -3.55 14.14
N SER A 399 -11.11 -2.99 15.35
CA SER A 399 -9.80 -2.81 15.98
C SER A 399 -9.13 -4.19 16.08
N GLY A 400 -7.95 -4.32 15.45
CA GLY A 400 -7.16 -5.53 15.45
C GLY A 400 -6.75 -5.97 16.85
N LYS A 401 -6.28 -7.23 16.99
CA LYS A 401 -5.58 -7.71 18.20
C LYS A 401 -4.41 -6.82 18.61
N SER A 402 -3.91 -6.01 17.69
CA SER A 402 -2.78 -5.09 17.80
C SER A 402 -3.08 -3.77 18.52
N THR A 403 -4.31 -3.50 18.98
CA THR A 403 -4.61 -2.26 19.71
C THR A 403 -4.22 -2.38 21.17
N VAL A 404 -3.54 -1.36 21.71
CA VAL A 404 -3.10 -1.31 23.11
C VAL A 404 -3.71 -0.09 23.78
N THR A 405 -4.32 -0.27 24.95
CA THR A 405 -4.87 0.81 25.77
C THR A 405 -4.13 0.90 27.10
N SER A 406 -4.05 2.08 27.69
CA SER A 406 -3.55 2.24 29.07
C SER A 406 -4.70 2.39 30.05
N LYS A 407 -4.44 2.25 31.35
CA LYS A 407 -5.35 2.70 32.41
C LYS A 407 -5.08 4.12 32.88
N ALA A 408 -4.01 4.75 32.38
CA ALA A 408 -3.70 6.14 32.65
C ALA A 408 -4.78 7.05 32.06
N ILE A 409 -5.19 8.08 32.79
CA ILE A 409 -6.15 9.07 32.28
C ILE A 409 -5.34 10.18 31.58
N PRO A 410 -5.77 10.69 30.41
CA PRO A 410 -5.17 11.88 29.80
C PRO A 410 -5.06 13.03 30.80
N SER A 411 -3.96 13.76 30.74
CA SER A 411 -3.58 14.71 31.78
C SER A 411 -3.44 16.13 31.26
N GLU A 412 -3.78 17.08 32.13
CA GLU A 412 -3.41 18.48 31.98
C GLU A 412 -1.91 18.74 32.14
N TYR A 413 -1.09 17.72 32.41
CA TYR A 413 0.37 17.82 32.34
C TYR A 413 0.90 17.24 31.02
N TYR A 414 2.08 17.70 30.60
CA TYR A 414 2.75 17.10 29.45
C TYR A 414 3.13 15.66 29.77
N ASN A 415 2.76 14.75 28.87
CA ASN A 415 3.17 13.36 28.90
C ASN A 415 3.82 12.99 27.57
N HIS A 416 4.80 12.10 27.66
CA HIS A 416 5.48 11.50 26.53
C HIS A 416 4.85 10.15 26.22
N TYR A 417 4.23 10.03 25.06
CA TYR A 417 3.58 8.82 24.59
C TYR A 417 4.37 8.23 23.43
N ILE A 418 4.66 6.93 23.51
CA ILE A 418 5.19 6.18 22.38
C ILE A 418 4.33 4.95 22.15
N GLY A 419 3.76 4.83 20.96
CA GLY A 419 3.14 3.59 20.48
C GLY A 419 4.09 2.90 19.51
N THR A 420 4.30 1.59 19.64
CA THR A 420 5.18 0.80 18.74
C THR A 420 4.41 -0.38 18.18
N TYR A 421 4.44 -0.57 16.86
CA TYR A 421 3.93 -1.75 16.16
C TYR A 421 5.11 -2.49 15.53
N ASP A 422 5.24 -3.79 15.84
CA ASP A 422 6.29 -4.65 15.31
C ASP A 422 5.71 -5.95 14.80
N ARG A 423 5.54 -6.06 13.48
CA ARG A 423 5.01 -7.26 12.82
C ARG A 423 5.95 -8.45 12.98
N ASN A 424 7.26 -8.22 12.89
CA ASN A 424 8.28 -9.27 12.93
C ASN A 424 8.34 -9.92 14.32
N ASN A 425 8.29 -9.09 15.36
CA ASN A 425 8.22 -9.55 16.75
C ASN A 425 6.78 -9.79 17.25
N LYS A 426 5.79 -9.62 16.37
CA LYS A 426 4.36 -9.87 16.63
C LYS A 426 3.84 -9.16 17.89
N LYS A 427 4.25 -7.91 18.07
CA LYS A 427 3.93 -7.17 19.29
C LYS A 427 3.60 -5.71 19.00
N THR A 428 2.54 -5.23 19.64
CA THR A 428 2.29 -3.78 19.79
C THR A 428 2.52 -3.40 21.25
N LYS A 429 3.07 -2.22 21.51
CA LYS A 429 3.24 -1.67 22.87
C LYS A 429 2.82 -0.22 22.94
N LEU A 430 2.46 0.22 24.15
CA LEU A 430 2.25 1.62 24.49
C LEU A 430 3.12 1.98 25.70
N TYR A 431 3.84 3.08 25.60
CA TYR A 431 4.68 3.66 26.64
C TYR A 431 4.16 5.02 27.03
N ILE A 432 4.27 5.34 28.32
CA ILE A 432 3.98 6.67 28.87
C ILE A 432 5.15 7.07 29.78
N ASN A 433 5.73 8.24 29.51
CA ASN A 433 6.84 8.81 30.26
C ASN A 433 8.03 7.84 30.42
N GLY A 434 8.42 7.23 29.30
CA GLY A 434 9.52 6.25 29.26
C GLY A 434 9.17 4.84 29.76
N ILE A 435 7.97 4.61 30.31
CA ILE A 435 7.60 3.34 30.94
C ILE A 435 6.59 2.57 30.08
N SER A 436 6.87 1.28 29.82
CA SER A 436 5.94 0.38 29.13
C SER A 436 4.67 0.22 29.96
N CYS A 437 3.52 0.62 29.42
CA CYS A 437 2.24 0.54 30.10
C CYS A 437 1.56 -0.81 29.87
N ASP A 438 1.41 -1.20 28.60
CA ASP A 438 0.78 -2.45 28.22
C ASP A 438 1.27 -2.89 26.82
N SER A 439 0.93 -4.10 26.43
CA SER A 439 1.26 -4.66 25.13
C SER A 439 0.23 -5.66 24.64
N ALA A 440 0.09 -5.76 23.31
CA ALA A 440 -0.74 -6.77 22.68
C ALA A 440 0.10 -7.69 21.79
N SER A 441 -0.25 -8.98 21.79
CA SER A 441 0.38 -9.98 20.91
C SER A 441 -0.38 -10.08 19.59
N MET A 442 0.36 -10.31 18.51
CA MET A 442 -0.16 -10.42 17.15
C MET A 442 0.07 -11.81 16.56
N ASP A 443 -0.74 -12.18 15.58
CA ASP A 443 -0.52 -13.38 14.77
C ASP A 443 0.21 -13.03 13.46
N ALA A 444 0.77 -14.03 12.78
CA ALA A 444 1.56 -13.83 11.55
C ALA A 444 0.79 -13.19 10.38
N GLY A 445 -0.54 -13.16 10.43
CA GLY A 445 -1.36 -12.50 9.42
C GLY A 445 -2.05 -11.22 9.90
N ASP A 446 -1.73 -10.72 11.09
CA ASP A 446 -2.22 -9.44 11.60
C ASP A 446 -1.41 -8.28 10.99
N ASN A 447 -1.41 -8.23 9.66
CA ASN A 447 -0.79 -7.16 8.88
C ASN A 447 -1.61 -5.88 9.03
N LEU A 448 -0.95 -4.72 9.05
CA LEU A 448 -1.64 -3.42 9.05
C LEU A 448 -2.56 -3.32 7.83
N CYS A 449 -3.84 -3.11 8.03
CA CYS A 449 -4.77 -2.77 6.96
C CYS A 449 -4.62 -1.28 6.67
N PHE A 450 -4.02 -0.91 5.55
CA PHE A 450 -3.90 0.50 5.17
C PHE A 450 -5.25 1.08 4.77
N PRO A 451 -5.49 2.39 4.98
CA PRO A 451 -6.63 3.11 4.41
C PRO A 451 -6.72 2.90 2.90
N PHE A 452 -7.89 3.17 2.31
CA PHE A 452 -7.97 3.38 0.86
C PHE A 452 -6.93 4.44 0.45
N ALA A 453 -6.24 4.26 -0.67
CA ALA A 453 -5.05 5.07 -0.96
C ALA A 453 -5.35 6.57 -1.12
N GLY A 454 -6.58 6.95 -1.49
CA GLY A 454 -7.02 8.34 -1.45
C GLY A 454 -7.12 8.94 -0.04
N PHE A 455 -7.13 8.12 1.01
CA PHE A 455 -7.17 8.52 2.42
C PHE A 455 -5.84 8.24 3.14
N GLN A 456 -4.78 7.87 2.41
CA GLN A 456 -3.47 7.56 2.96
C GLN A 456 -2.63 8.82 3.17
N TRP A 457 -2.99 9.57 4.19
CA TRP A 457 -2.26 10.71 4.72
C TRP A 457 -2.13 10.59 6.24
N LEU A 458 -1.12 11.21 6.84
CA LEU A 458 -1.01 11.32 8.30
C LEU A 458 -1.67 12.62 8.74
N GLY A 459 -2.72 12.52 9.55
CA GLY A 459 -3.29 13.66 10.27
C GLY A 459 -2.47 13.94 11.52
N ILE A 460 -2.11 15.22 11.72
CA ILE A 460 -1.39 15.71 12.90
C ILE A 460 -2.31 16.72 13.58
N MET A 461 -2.54 16.54 14.88
CA MET A 461 -3.61 17.16 15.68
C MET A 461 -5.03 16.71 15.30
N ALA A 462 -5.18 15.60 14.56
CA ALA A 462 -6.48 15.04 14.20
C ALA A 462 -6.35 13.60 13.66
N ASP A 463 -7.48 12.98 13.37
CA ASP A 463 -7.57 11.80 12.51
C ASP A 463 -7.77 12.17 11.05
N THR A 464 -7.33 11.28 10.18
CA THR A 464 -7.72 11.29 8.77
C THR A 464 -9.23 11.21 8.62
N ARG A 465 -9.74 11.76 7.52
CA ARG A 465 -11.12 11.63 7.09
C ARG A 465 -11.19 10.98 5.72
N ALA A 466 -12.32 10.34 5.39
CA ALA A 466 -12.63 9.76 4.08
C ALA A 466 -12.78 10.82 2.96
N ASN A 467 -11.75 11.64 2.75
CA ASN A 467 -11.70 12.70 1.76
C ASN A 467 -10.26 12.89 1.24
N VAL A 468 -10.14 13.00 -0.08
CA VAL A 468 -8.88 13.15 -0.83
C VAL A 468 -8.37 14.61 -0.91
N THR A 469 -9.18 15.58 -0.49
CA THR A 469 -8.89 17.02 -0.66
C THR A 469 -8.28 17.68 0.58
N HIS A 470 -8.20 16.95 1.70
CA HIS A 470 -7.74 17.48 3.00
C HIS A 470 -8.53 18.71 3.50
N GLU A 471 -9.77 18.89 3.05
CA GLU A 471 -10.62 20.01 3.47
C GLU A 471 -11.11 19.88 4.91
N SER A 472 -11.08 18.70 5.52
CA SER A 472 -11.41 18.50 6.92
C SER A 472 -10.81 17.20 7.46
N SER A 473 -10.73 17.10 8.78
CA SER A 473 -10.26 15.95 9.55
C SER A 473 -11.39 15.39 10.42
N ASP A 474 -11.18 14.22 11.03
CA ASP A 474 -12.06 13.69 12.09
C ASP A 474 -11.31 13.66 13.45
N PHE A 475 -12.04 13.44 14.54
CA PHE A 475 -11.50 13.33 15.91
C PHE A 475 -10.40 14.36 16.26
N PRO A 476 -10.66 15.67 16.14
CA PRO A 476 -9.63 16.69 16.32
C PRO A 476 -9.05 16.68 17.74
N PHE A 477 -7.73 16.68 17.85
CA PHE A 477 -7.02 16.81 19.12
C PHE A 477 -7.22 18.17 19.75
N MET A 478 -7.63 18.22 21.02
CA MET A 478 -7.67 19.45 21.81
C MET A 478 -6.58 19.43 22.87
N GLY A 479 -5.70 20.41 22.83
CA GLY A 479 -4.55 20.46 23.73
C GLY A 479 -3.35 21.12 23.08
N ARG A 480 -2.18 20.80 23.62
CA ARG A 480 -0.89 21.31 23.15
C ARG A 480 0.00 20.15 22.75
N MET A 481 0.61 20.22 21.57
CA MET A 481 1.57 19.22 21.11
C MET A 481 2.89 19.89 20.75
N SER A 482 3.96 19.39 21.36
CA SER A 482 5.32 19.92 21.22
C SER A 482 6.27 19.01 20.46
N VAL A 483 6.01 17.70 20.48
CA VAL A 483 6.70 16.71 19.63
C VAL A 483 5.65 15.86 18.94
N GLY A 484 5.81 15.70 17.63
CA GLY A 484 5.01 14.80 16.82
C GLY A 484 5.88 14.12 15.77
N ARG A 485 6.18 12.84 15.98
CA ARG A 485 7.12 12.08 15.16
C ARG A 485 6.58 10.72 14.80
N VAL A 486 6.94 10.25 13.60
CA VAL A 486 6.68 8.88 13.15
C VAL A 486 7.99 8.25 12.72
N TRP A 487 8.25 7.06 13.24
CA TRP A 487 9.44 6.27 12.98
C TRP A 487 9.07 5.05 12.14
N GLY A 488 9.86 4.74 11.11
CA GLY A 488 9.76 3.53 10.29
C GLY A 488 10.45 2.31 10.91
N LYS A 489 10.46 2.26 12.24
CA LYS A 489 10.87 1.12 13.06
C LYS A 489 10.02 1.04 14.33
N ALA A 490 9.94 -0.15 14.91
CA ALA A 490 9.51 -0.31 16.30
C ALA A 490 10.63 0.16 17.22
N LEU A 491 10.38 1.20 18.02
CA LEU A 491 11.34 1.71 18.99
C LEU A 491 11.51 0.70 20.13
N THR A 492 12.76 0.51 20.55
CA THR A 492 13.09 -0.36 21.68
C THR A 492 12.84 0.35 23.01
N ASP A 493 12.83 -0.40 24.12
CA ASP A 493 12.74 0.18 25.46
C ASP A 493 13.88 1.19 25.73
N SER A 494 15.06 0.97 25.13
CA SER A 494 16.20 1.88 25.21
C SER A 494 15.96 3.16 24.40
N ASP A 495 15.48 3.05 23.16
CA ASP A 495 15.14 4.22 22.33
C ASP A 495 14.08 5.09 23.07
N VAL A 496 13.05 4.44 23.63
CA VAL A 496 11.98 5.11 24.39
C VAL A 496 12.53 5.86 25.60
N SER A 497 13.43 5.24 26.36
CA SER A 497 14.05 5.86 27.54
C SER A 497 14.92 7.05 27.16
N GLU A 498 15.67 6.94 26.06
CA GLU A 498 16.51 8.03 25.55
C GLU A 498 15.68 9.21 25.06
N LEU A 499 14.62 8.95 24.28
CA LEU A 499 13.71 9.98 23.78
C LEU A 499 12.97 10.68 24.93
N TYR A 500 12.54 9.94 25.95
CA TYR A 500 11.90 10.52 27.13
C TYR A 500 12.84 11.49 27.88
N ALA A 501 14.13 11.16 27.98
CA ALA A 501 15.11 12.04 28.60
C ALA A 501 15.37 13.34 27.81
N GLN A 502 14.98 13.39 26.53
CA GLN A 502 15.10 14.55 25.65
C GLN A 502 13.81 15.39 25.54
N ALA A 503 12.67 14.86 26.00
CA ALA A 503 11.33 15.41 25.78
C ALA A 503 11.06 16.70 26.56
#